data_AF-A0A7C0YH51-F1
#
_entry.id   AF-A0A7C0YH51-F1
#
_cell.length_a   1.000
_cell.length_b   1.000
_cell.length_c   1.000
_cell.angle_alpha   90.00
_cell.angle_beta   90.00
_cell.angle_gamma   90.00
#
_symmetry.space_group_name_H-M   'P 1'
#
loop_
_entity.id
_entity.type
_entity.pdbx_description
1 polymer ?
#
loop_
_entity_poly.entity_id
_entity_poly.type
_entity_poly.pdbx_seq_one_letter_code
_entity_poly.pdbx_strand_id
1 'polypeptide(L)'
;MEELGPYIIGFILGAIAVFAITMILFYAGTFTAGDSTDVLVRNFCIKKGYDTGVYKQIPGGIEIICSIERGNTRNEMKYIVRNGKIYSWIF
;
A
#
# COMPACT_ATOMS: atom_id res chain seq x y z
N MET A 1 48.19 -6.78 -22.17
CA MET A 1 47.20 -6.13 -21.26
C MET A 1 45.83 -6.21 -21.93
N GLU A 2 45.25 -7.42 -22.06
CA GLU A 2 44.17 -7.64 -23.06
C GLU A 2 42.92 -8.37 -22.57
N GLU A 3 42.69 -8.47 -21.25
CA GLU A 3 41.51 -9.21 -20.76
C GLU A 3 40.53 -8.38 -19.92
N LEU A 4 40.77 -7.09 -19.68
CA LEU A 4 39.87 -6.25 -18.86
C LEU A 4 38.58 -5.81 -19.59
N GLY A 5 38.60 -5.73 -20.92
CA GLY A 5 37.46 -5.31 -21.73
C GLY A 5 36.18 -6.14 -21.54
N PRO A 6 36.22 -7.48 -21.63
CA PRO A 6 35.01 -8.31 -21.49
C PRO A 6 34.42 -8.29 -20.08
N TYR A 7 35.22 -8.16 -19.02
CA TYR A 7 34.71 -8.08 -17.64
C TYR A 7 33.96 -6.77 -17.36
N ILE A 8 34.45 -5.65 -17.90
CA ILE A 8 33.79 -4.35 -17.74
C ILE A 8 32.44 -4.34 -18.45
N ILE A 9 32.37 -4.90 -19.66
CA ILE A 9 31.12 -5.01 -20.43
C ILE A 9 30.12 -5.93 -19.71
N GLY A 10 30.58 -7.06 -19.18
CA GLY A 10 29.73 -7.97 -18.39
C GLY A 10 29.18 -7.31 -17.12
N PHE A 11 29.98 -6.50 -16.43
CA PHE A 11 29.54 -5.76 -15.25
C PHE A 11 28.48 -4.71 -15.59
N ILE A 12 28.66 -3.95 -16.68
CA ILE A 12 27.70 -2.95 -17.13
C ILE A 12 26.37 -3.60 -17.52
N LEU A 13 26.40 -4.71 -18.27
CA LEU A 13 25.20 -5.44 -18.65
C LEU A 13 24.47 -6.03 -17.44
N GLY A 14 25.21 -6.57 -16.46
CA GLY A 14 24.64 -7.05 -15.21
C GLY A 14 23.96 -5.94 -14.40
N ALA A 15 24.59 -4.77 -14.30
CA ALA A 15 24.02 -3.61 -13.61
C ALA A 15 22.74 -3.11 -14.27
N ILE A 16 22.69 -3.08 -15.60
CA ILE A 16 21.48 -2.70 -16.35
C ILE A 16 20.35 -3.70 -16.12
N ALA A 17 20.65 -5.01 -16.11
CA ALA A 17 19.65 -6.04 -15.83
C ALA A 17 19.06 -5.91 -14.41
N VAL A 18 19.92 -5.68 -13.41
CA VAL A 18 19.47 -5.47 -12.02
C VAL A 18 18.62 -4.21 -11.91
N PHE A 19 19.02 -3.10 -12.55
CA PHE A 19 18.24 -1.87 -12.58
C PHE A 19 16.87 -2.08 -13.23
N ALA A 20 16.80 -2.77 -14.37
CA ALA A 20 15.56 -3.08 -15.06
C ALA A 20 14.61 -3.95 -14.22
N ILE A 21 15.13 -5.00 -13.58
CA ILE A 21 14.34 -5.87 -12.68
C ILE A 21 13.81 -5.04 -11.49
N THR A 22 14.65 -4.19 -10.91
CA THR A 22 14.25 -3.34 -9.78
C THR A 22 13.15 -2.35 -10.20
N MET A 23 13.25 -1.77 -11.39
CA MET A 23 12.22 -0.88 -11.93
C MET A 23 10.90 -1.63 -12.23
N ILE A 24 10.98 -2.84 -12.77
CA ILE A 24 9.78 -3.67 -13.02
C ILE A 24 9.09 -4.01 -11.70
N LEU A 25 9.85 -4.39 -10.67
CA LEU A 25 9.30 -4.69 -9.34
C LEU A 25 8.69 -3.46 -8.66
N PHE A 26 9.31 -2.28 -8.85
CA PHE A 26 8.78 -1.00 -8.38
C PHE A 26 7.49 -0.62 -9.10
N TYR A 27 7.44 -0.74 -10.44
CA TYR A 27 6.26 -0.45 -11.26
C TYR A 27 5.13 -1.47 -11.03
N ALA A 28 5.46 -2.74 -10.77
CA ALA A 28 4.52 -3.80 -10.45
C ALA A 28 3.93 -3.71 -9.03
N GLY A 29 4.28 -2.68 -8.25
CA GLY A 29 3.72 -2.48 -6.91
C GLY A 29 4.18 -3.50 -5.86
N THR A 30 5.18 -4.33 -6.16
CA THR A 30 5.69 -5.30 -5.17
C THR A 30 6.40 -4.62 -3.98
N PHE A 31 6.76 -3.34 -4.14
CA PHE A 31 7.31 -2.47 -3.09
C PHE A 31 6.38 -1.33 -2.66
N THR A 32 5.10 -1.35 -3.05
CA THR A 32 4.12 -0.41 -2.48
C THR A 32 3.63 -0.92 -1.14
N ALA A 33 4.19 -0.37 -0.05
CA ALA A 33 3.66 -0.50 1.30
C ALA A 33 2.17 -0.07 1.45
N GLY A 34 1.58 0.50 0.39
CA GLY A 34 0.16 0.82 0.28
C GLY A 34 -0.75 -0.40 0.11
N ASP A 35 -0.36 -1.42 -0.67
CA ASP A 35 -1.29 -2.51 -1.04
C ASP A 35 -1.66 -3.41 0.14
N SER A 36 -0.73 -3.63 1.06
CA SER A 36 -1.01 -4.43 2.26
C SER A 36 -1.99 -3.73 3.21
N THR A 37 -1.83 -2.42 3.38
CA THR A 37 -2.69 -1.64 4.29
C THR A 37 -4.07 -1.42 3.70
N ASP A 38 -4.17 -1.15 2.39
CA ASP A 38 -5.45 -1.03 1.69
C ASP A 38 -6.26 -2.33 1.74
N VAL A 39 -5.62 -3.49 1.52
CA VAL A 39 -6.29 -4.79 1.64
C VAL A 39 -6.75 -5.06 3.07
N LEU A 40 -5.93 -4.74 4.08
CA LEU A 40 -6.30 -4.88 5.50
C LEU A 40 -7.48 -3.98 5.88
N VAL A 41 -7.46 -2.73 5.42
CA VAL A 41 -8.52 -1.73 5.65
C VAL A 41 -9.82 -2.17 5.00
N ARG A 42 -9.76 -2.62 3.74
CA ARG A 42 -10.92 -3.14 3.03
C ARG A 42 -11.52 -4.36 3.73
N ASN A 43 -10.69 -5.32 4.13
CA ASN A 43 -11.13 -6.49 4.89
C ASN A 43 -11.72 -6.13 6.26
N PHE A 44 -11.16 -5.12 6.94
CA PHE A 44 -11.69 -4.62 8.20
C PHE A 44 -13.09 -4.00 8.01
N CYS A 45 -13.27 -3.15 7.00
CA CYS A 45 -14.56 -2.54 6.69
C CYS A 45 -15.63 -3.57 6.29
N ILE A 46 -15.26 -4.57 5.47
CA ILE A 46 -16.15 -5.67 5.09
C ILE A 46 -16.59 -6.48 6.33
N LYS A 47 -15.65 -6.83 7.23
CA LYS A 47 -15.99 -7.52 8.49
C LYS A 47 -16.93 -6.70 9.39
N LYS A 48 -16.96 -5.39 9.24
CA LYS A 48 -17.85 -4.47 9.96
C LYS A 48 -19.17 -4.20 9.24
N GLY A 49 -19.37 -4.76 8.04
CA GLY A 49 -20.59 -4.63 7.26
C GLY A 49 -20.63 -3.43 6.31
N TYR A 50 -19.47 -2.86 5.95
CA TYR A 50 -19.34 -1.76 4.99
C TYR A 50 -18.82 -2.27 3.64
N ASP A 51 -19.16 -1.57 2.55
CA ASP A 51 -18.83 -1.97 1.18
C ASP A 51 -17.44 -1.51 0.76
N THR A 52 -17.04 -0.31 1.22
CA THR A 52 -15.79 0.34 0.85
C THR A 52 -15.04 0.84 2.09
N GLY A 53 -13.73 0.95 1.96
CA GLY A 53 -12.84 1.39 3.03
C GLY A 53 -11.64 2.12 2.45
N VAL A 54 -11.32 3.27 3.03
CA VAL A 54 -10.10 4.03 2.72
C VAL A 54 -9.37 4.34 4.02
N TYR A 55 -8.07 4.55 3.96
CA TYR A 55 -7.31 5.03 5.11
C TYR A 55 -6.59 6.33 4.81
N LYS A 56 -6.33 7.07 5.88
CA LYS A 56 -5.58 8.31 5.87
C LYS A 56 -4.60 8.28 7.03
N GLN A 57 -3.32 8.55 6.77
CA GLN A 57 -2.37 8.74 7.84
C GLN A 57 -2.67 10.06 8.57
N ILE A 58 -2.69 10.00 9.90
CA ILE A 58 -2.86 11.17 10.78
C ILE A 58 -1.65 11.29 11.71
N PRO A 59 -1.37 12.47 12.28
CA PRO A 59 -0.34 12.58 13.30
C PRO A 59 -0.61 11.59 14.45
N GLY A 60 0.34 10.67 14.66
CA GLY A 60 0.28 9.64 15.70
C GLY A 60 -0.54 8.38 15.38
N GLY A 61 -1.04 8.19 14.15
CA GLY A 61 -1.79 6.97 13.80
C GLY A 61 -2.36 6.91 12.39
N ILE A 62 -3.36 6.05 12.20
CA ILE A 62 -4.08 5.86 10.93
C ILE A 62 -5.57 6.06 11.18
N GLU A 63 -6.23 6.88 10.38
CA GLU A 63 -7.68 6.96 10.30
C GLU A 63 -8.17 6.01 9.19
N ILE A 64 -9.15 5.17 9.48
CA ILE A 64 -9.80 4.26 8.56
C ILE A 64 -11.25 4.73 8.42
N ILE A 65 -11.68 5.01 7.21
CA ILE A 65 -13.04 5.47 6.88
C ILE A 65 -13.71 4.33 6.13
N CYS A 66 -14.70 3.71 6.78
CA CYS A 66 -15.53 2.68 6.17
C CYS A 66 -16.84 3.32 5.69
N SER A 67 -17.22 3.08 4.44
CA SER A 67 -18.42 3.62 3.82
C SER A 67 -19.32 2.50 3.30
N ILE A 68 -20.62 2.65 3.56
CA ILE A 68 -21.67 1.80 2.98
C ILE A 68 -22.57 2.70 2.13
N GLU A 69 -22.73 2.34 0.86
CA GLU A 69 -23.53 3.09 -0.09
C GLU A 69 -24.78 2.28 -0.43
N ARG A 70 -25.91 2.63 0.21
CA ARG A 70 -27.22 2.01 -0.07
C ARG A 70 -28.14 3.05 -0.70
N GLY A 71 -28.22 3.03 -2.03
CA GLY A 71 -29.00 4.01 -2.80
C GLY A 71 -28.44 5.43 -2.62
N ASN A 72 -29.27 6.38 -2.17
CA ASN A 72 -28.85 7.76 -1.89
C ASN A 72 -28.30 7.96 -0.46
N THR A 73 -28.25 6.92 0.36
CA THR A 73 -27.75 7.04 1.74
C THR A 73 -26.32 6.53 1.80
N ARG A 74 -25.39 7.43 2.08
CA ARG A 74 -23.98 7.10 2.35
C ARG A 74 -23.75 7.20 3.85
N ASN A 75 -23.59 6.05 4.50
CA ASN A 75 -23.21 6.00 5.91
C ASN A 75 -21.71 5.77 6.00
N GLU A 76 -21.04 6.63 6.76
CA GLU A 76 -19.60 6.55 6.99
C GLU A 76 -19.32 6.30 8.46
N MET A 77 -18.39 5.39 8.74
CA MET A 77 -17.86 5.20 10.09
C MET A 77 -16.36 5.32 10.07
N LYS A 78 -15.85 6.14 10.98
CA LYS A 78 -14.43 6.45 11.07
C LYS A 78 -13.84 5.74 12.27
N TYR A 79 -12.70 5.11 12.05
CA TYR A 79 -11.91 4.41 13.04
C TYR A 79 -10.53 5.03 13.10
N ILE A 80 -9.99 5.23 14.28
CA ILE A 80 -8.62 5.70 14.46
C ILE A 80 -7.81 4.60 15.13
N VAL A 81 -6.70 4.22 14.50
CA VAL A 81 -5.70 3.32 15.05
C VAL A 81 -4.54 4.15 15.59
N ARG A 82 -4.37 4.17 16.93
CA ARG A 82 -3.25 4.84 17.61
C ARG A 82 -2.67 3.93 18.68
N ASN A 83 -1.35 3.79 18.71
CA ASN A 83 -0.63 2.97 19.71
C ASN A 83 -1.19 1.55 19.87
N GLY A 84 -1.58 0.91 18.75
CA GLY A 84 -2.17 -0.43 18.75
C GLY A 84 -3.62 -0.52 19.24
N LYS A 85 -4.27 0.60 19.57
CA LYS A 85 -5.69 0.67 19.97
C LYS A 85 -6.54 1.22 18.83
N ILE A 86 -7.75 0.68 18.68
CA ILE A 86 -8.76 1.12 17.71
C ILE A 86 -9.84 1.91 18.44
N TYR A 87 -10.03 3.16 18.05
CA TYR A 87 -11.10 4.06 18.48
C TYR A 87 -12.11 4.15 17.33
N SER A 88 -13.41 4.28 17.63
CA SER A 88 -14.45 4.39 16.60
C SER A 88 -15.51 5.41 16.97
N TRP A 89 -16.02 6.14 15.99
CA TRP A 89 -17.14 7.08 16.17
C TRP A 89 -18.07 7.06 14.95
N ILE A 90 -19.36 7.26 15.22
CA ILE A 90 -20.44 7.32 14.23
C ILE A 90 -20.80 8.80 14.06
N PHE A 91 -20.89 9.27 12.81
CA PHE A 91 -21.37 10.62 12.46
C PHE A 91 -22.74 10.52 11.80
#